data_AF-A0A4Z1KYJ6-F1
#
_entry.id   AF-A0A4Z1KYJ6-F1
#
_cell.length_a   1.000
_cell.length_b   1.000
_cell.length_c   1.000
_cell.angle_alpha   90.00
_cell.angle_beta   90.00
_cell.angle_gamma   90.00
#
_symmetry.space_group_name_H-M   'P 1'
#
loop_
_entity.id
_entity.type
_entity.pdbx_description
1 polymer ?
#
loop_
_entity_poly.entity_id
_entity_poly.type
_entity_poly.pdbx_seq_one_letter_code
_entity_poly.pdbx_strand_id
1 'polypeptide(L)'
;MESSLDGKAAEVSDMDTLGFHVDRFLDLIPSDGSEINLREPLHNLFLDLSTEFLFGQCIDAQLPDDPNNSKDLLKAFNGALADVGKRRLAGKLQSTYYFDSSWKRDTGKVYAYVDAHVKRVLDKGSAKEKTIQPLNPEIWTQLRAESIRLGDQPPTFESLKSLRSFRNVLQETLRLQGPAGRPQRLALKNTILPVGGGPDGQSPIFVE
;
A
#
# COMPACT_ATOMS: atom_id res chain seq x y z
N MET A 1 -33.52 -4.43 -14.89
CA MET A 1 -32.36 -4.89 -15.70
C MET A 1 -31.10 -4.03 -15.45
N GLU A 2 -31.18 -3.03 -14.57
CA GLU A 2 -30.18 -1.97 -14.39
C GLU A 2 -28.92 -2.39 -13.62
N SER A 3 -28.98 -3.42 -12.77
CA SER A 3 -27.88 -3.81 -11.86
C SER A 3 -26.59 -4.33 -12.53
N SER A 4 -26.52 -4.32 -13.86
CA SER A 4 -25.32 -4.61 -14.66
C SER A 4 -24.65 -3.34 -15.23
N LEU A 5 -25.32 -2.18 -15.11
CA LEU A 5 -24.83 -0.88 -15.58
C LEU A 5 -24.05 -0.15 -14.48
N ASP A 6 -24.58 -0.08 -13.26
CA ASP A 6 -23.92 0.57 -12.13
C ASP A 6 -22.52 0.01 -11.86
N GLY A 7 -22.37 -1.33 -11.91
CA GLY A 7 -21.08 -2.00 -11.74
C GLY A 7 -20.04 -1.60 -12.79
N LYS A 8 -20.47 -1.38 -14.04
CA LYS A 8 -19.58 -0.88 -15.11
C LYS A 8 -19.28 0.62 -14.99
N ALA A 9 -20.23 1.42 -14.51
CA ALA A 9 -19.99 2.83 -14.28
C ALA A 9 -18.92 3.04 -13.18
N ALA A 10 -18.98 2.25 -12.10
CA ALA A 10 -17.94 2.23 -11.06
C ALA A 10 -16.60 1.71 -11.60
N GLU A 11 -16.59 0.57 -12.31
CA GLU A 11 -15.38 -0.05 -12.90
C GLU A 11 -14.66 0.86 -13.91
N VAL A 12 -15.39 1.72 -14.62
CA VAL A 12 -14.80 2.75 -15.50
C VAL A 12 -14.34 3.98 -14.70
N SER A 13 -15.11 4.46 -13.72
CA SER A 13 -14.71 5.59 -12.86
C SER A 13 -13.42 5.32 -12.08
N ASP A 14 -13.26 4.11 -11.54
CA ASP A 14 -12.01 3.66 -10.88
C ASP A 14 -10.83 3.65 -11.87
N MET A 15 -11.07 3.40 -13.16
CA MET A 15 -10.04 3.38 -14.20
C MET A 15 -9.59 4.78 -14.63
N ASP A 16 -10.52 5.72 -14.77
CA ASP A 16 -10.21 7.12 -15.06
C ASP A 16 -9.44 7.77 -13.89
N THR A 17 -9.87 7.53 -12.64
CA THR A 17 -9.14 7.95 -11.43
C THR A 17 -7.75 7.29 -11.33
N LEU A 18 -7.62 5.99 -11.59
CA LEU A 18 -6.32 5.32 -11.58
C LEU A 18 -5.39 5.86 -12.67
N GLY A 19 -5.92 6.14 -13.87
CA GLY A 19 -5.17 6.75 -14.98
C GLY A 19 -4.57 8.09 -14.58
N PHE A 20 -5.39 9.03 -14.10
CA PHE A 20 -4.94 10.35 -13.64
C PHE A 20 -3.76 10.30 -12.65
N HIS A 21 -3.86 9.42 -11.64
CA HIS A 21 -2.80 9.28 -10.63
C HIS A 21 -1.55 8.56 -11.15
N VAL A 22 -1.70 7.63 -12.10
CA VAL A 22 -0.56 6.94 -12.73
C VAL A 22 0.17 7.85 -13.72
N ASP A 23 -0.54 8.59 -14.56
CA ASP A 23 0.05 9.53 -15.52
C ASP A 23 0.86 10.60 -14.79
N ARG A 24 0.31 11.19 -13.72
CA ARG A 24 1.04 12.17 -12.90
C ARG A 24 2.21 11.57 -12.11
N PHE A 25 2.19 10.26 -11.83
CA PHE A 25 3.38 9.54 -11.32
C PHE A 25 4.43 9.32 -12.42
N LEU A 26 4.03 9.07 -13.67
CA LEU A 26 4.95 8.90 -14.80
C LEU A 26 5.62 10.22 -15.20
N ASP A 27 4.92 11.36 -15.12
CA ASP A 27 5.48 12.70 -15.32
C ASP A 27 6.63 13.04 -14.35
N LEU A 28 6.68 12.40 -13.18
CA LEU A 28 7.79 12.54 -12.22
C LEU A 28 9.04 11.74 -12.63
N ILE A 29 8.97 10.84 -13.60
CA ILE A 29 10.09 9.96 -14.00
C ILE A 29 10.92 10.67 -15.09
N PRO A 30 12.23 10.95 -14.84
CA PRO A 30 13.07 11.63 -15.82
C PRO A 30 13.25 10.83 -17.12
N SER A 31 12.85 11.44 -18.24
CA SER A 31 13.04 10.86 -19.58
C SER A 31 14.46 11.04 -20.14
N ASP A 32 15.33 11.75 -19.42
CA ASP A 32 16.75 11.96 -19.78
C ASP A 32 17.67 10.80 -19.37
N GLY A 33 17.15 9.82 -18.61
CA GLY A 33 17.90 8.68 -18.09
C GLY A 33 18.65 8.95 -16.79
N SER A 34 18.38 10.07 -16.10
CA SER A 34 18.91 10.33 -14.75
C SER A 34 18.29 9.40 -13.69
N GLU A 35 19.02 9.16 -12.60
CA GLU A 35 18.57 8.27 -11.53
C GLU A 35 17.47 8.90 -10.66
N ILE A 36 16.30 8.25 -10.56
CA ILE A 36 15.22 8.63 -9.66
C ILE A 36 15.01 7.59 -8.54
N ASN A 37 14.80 8.06 -7.32
CA ASN A 37 14.31 7.21 -6.23
C ASN A 37 12.80 6.97 -6.36
N LEU A 38 12.40 5.80 -6.87
CA LEU A 38 10.99 5.45 -7.01
C LEU A 38 10.25 5.26 -5.67
N ARG A 39 10.92 5.17 -4.50
CA ARG A 39 10.22 4.94 -3.22
C ARG A 39 9.21 6.05 -2.90
N GLU A 40 9.59 7.32 -3.00
CA GLU A 40 8.70 8.41 -2.61
C GLU A 40 7.55 8.59 -3.61
N PRO A 41 7.78 8.66 -4.94
CA PRO A 41 6.70 8.73 -5.92
C PRO A 41 5.73 7.54 -5.84
N LEU A 42 6.22 6.30 -5.62
CA LEU A 42 5.32 5.13 -5.43
C LEU A 42 4.52 5.21 -4.13
N HIS A 43 5.06 5.77 -3.06
CA HIS A 43 4.33 5.94 -1.80
C HIS A 43 3.29 7.06 -1.91
N ASN A 44 3.62 8.13 -2.63
CA ASN A 44 2.73 9.26 -2.87
C ASN A 44 1.58 8.85 -3.81
N LEU A 45 1.86 8.04 -4.85
CA LEU A 45 0.86 7.36 -5.67
C LEU A 45 -0.07 6.48 -4.82
N PHE A 46 0.47 5.66 -3.92
CA PHE A 46 -0.35 4.83 -3.03
C PHE A 46 -1.21 5.67 -2.08
N LEU A 47 -0.69 6.78 -1.56
CA LEU A 47 -1.44 7.73 -0.72
C LEU A 47 -2.57 8.39 -1.49
N ASP A 48 -2.29 9.00 -2.65
CA ASP A 48 -3.27 9.74 -3.44
C ASP A 48 -4.41 8.82 -3.88
N LEU A 49 -4.11 7.60 -4.38
CA LEU A 49 -5.12 6.58 -4.68
C LEU A 49 -5.92 6.13 -3.45
N SER A 50 -5.25 5.85 -2.32
CA SER A 50 -5.94 5.38 -1.11
C SER A 50 -6.81 6.45 -0.48
N THR A 51 -6.42 7.72 -0.57
CA THR A 51 -7.16 8.84 0.00
C THR A 51 -8.33 9.26 -0.87
N GLU A 52 -8.19 9.23 -2.21
CA GLU A 52 -9.31 9.43 -3.11
C GLU A 52 -10.37 8.32 -2.94
N PHE A 53 -9.94 7.06 -2.82
CA PHE A 53 -10.84 5.94 -2.53
C PHE A 53 -11.54 6.05 -1.16
N LEU A 54 -10.83 6.47 -0.11
CA LEU A 54 -11.39 6.51 1.27
C LEU A 54 -12.20 7.78 1.57
N PHE A 55 -11.92 8.90 0.91
CA PHE A 55 -12.46 10.22 1.26
C PHE A 55 -13.06 10.98 0.07
N GLY A 56 -12.99 10.44 -1.15
CA GLY A 56 -13.44 11.10 -2.38
C GLY A 56 -12.51 12.21 -2.89
N GLN A 57 -11.33 12.38 -2.28
CA GLN A 57 -10.32 13.39 -2.64
C GLN A 57 -8.91 12.86 -2.37
N CYS A 58 -8.02 12.89 -3.37
CA CYS A 58 -6.59 12.67 -3.18
C CYS A 58 -5.95 13.78 -2.33
N ILE A 59 -4.77 13.53 -1.79
CA ILE A 59 -4.04 14.48 -0.92
C ILE A 59 -2.90 15.21 -1.64
N ASP A 60 -2.84 15.13 -2.97
CA ASP A 60 -1.80 15.74 -3.79
C ASP A 60 -0.35 15.43 -3.35
N ALA A 61 -0.11 14.26 -2.75
CA ALA A 61 1.22 13.86 -2.28
C ALA A 61 2.27 13.84 -3.41
N GLN A 62 1.85 13.62 -4.65
CA GLN A 62 2.72 13.69 -5.83
C GLN A 62 3.17 15.11 -6.23
N LEU A 63 2.51 16.18 -5.76
CA LEU A 63 2.90 17.55 -6.17
C LEU A 63 4.24 17.98 -5.53
N PRO A 64 5.07 18.80 -6.23
CA PRO A 64 6.40 19.19 -5.75
C PRO A 64 6.43 19.84 -4.35
N ASP A 65 5.38 20.59 -4.00
CA ASP A 65 5.28 21.32 -2.73
C ASP A 65 4.84 20.45 -1.54
N ASP A 66 4.49 19.18 -1.75
CA ASP A 66 3.84 18.29 -0.77
C ASP A 66 2.70 19.00 0.01
N PRO A 67 1.65 19.47 -0.70
CA PRO A 67 0.66 20.39 -0.17
C PRO A 67 -0.05 19.88 1.08
N ASN A 68 -0.23 18.58 1.26
CA ASN A 68 -0.91 18.06 2.45
C ASN A 68 0.04 17.42 3.48
N ASN A 69 1.33 17.73 3.45
CA ASN A 69 2.35 17.18 4.36
C ASN A 69 2.27 15.65 4.47
N SER A 70 2.15 15.00 3.31
CA SER A 70 2.11 13.54 3.21
C SER A 70 3.27 12.89 3.96
N LYS A 71 4.48 13.47 3.88
CA LYS A 71 5.69 12.81 4.36
C LYS A 71 5.82 12.82 5.90
N ASP A 72 5.24 13.79 6.61
CA ASP A 72 5.16 13.75 8.08
C ASP A 72 4.02 12.84 8.58
N LEU A 73 2.93 12.65 7.81
CA LEU A 73 2.02 11.50 8.00
C LEU A 73 2.79 10.20 7.84
N LEU A 74 3.52 10.00 6.74
CA LEU A 74 4.25 8.76 6.49
C LEU A 74 5.25 8.46 7.60
N LYS A 75 5.94 9.47 8.11
CA LYS A 75 6.84 9.34 9.26
C LYS A 75 6.12 8.91 10.53
N ALA A 76 4.97 9.52 10.84
CA ALA A 76 4.15 9.17 12.00
C ALA A 76 3.51 7.77 11.87
N PHE A 77 3.00 7.43 10.68
CA PHE A 77 2.35 6.16 10.38
C PHE A 77 3.34 4.99 10.44
N ASN A 78 4.51 5.12 9.80
CA ASN A 78 5.58 4.13 9.89
C ASN A 78 6.13 4.00 11.33
N GLY A 79 6.22 5.10 12.09
CA GLY A 79 6.56 5.09 13.52
C GLY A 79 5.54 4.31 14.35
N ALA A 80 4.25 4.61 14.18
CA ALA A 80 3.16 3.91 14.86
C ALA A 80 3.13 2.40 14.52
N LEU A 81 3.30 2.02 13.24
CA LEU A 81 3.39 0.61 12.82
C LEU A 81 4.59 -0.10 13.45
N ALA A 82 5.76 0.54 13.50
CA ALA A 82 6.94 -0.01 14.19
C ALA A 82 6.67 -0.22 15.69
N ASP A 83 5.97 0.71 16.34
CA ASP A 83 5.61 0.61 17.76
C ASP A 83 4.52 -0.45 18.03
N VAL A 84 3.57 -0.68 17.12
CA VAL A 84 2.69 -1.87 17.15
C VAL A 84 3.56 -3.14 17.12
N GLY A 85 4.56 -3.19 16.22
CA GLY A 85 5.51 -4.29 16.12
C GLY A 85 6.25 -4.56 17.44
N LYS A 86 6.89 -3.53 18.02
CA LYS A 86 7.59 -3.61 19.33
C LYS A 86 6.66 -4.16 20.42
N ARG A 87 5.48 -3.56 20.59
CA ARG A 87 4.51 -3.91 21.64
C ARG A 87 3.99 -5.33 21.49
N ARG A 88 3.75 -5.78 20.25
CA ARG A 88 3.33 -7.14 19.91
C ARG A 88 4.42 -8.18 20.19
N LEU A 89 5.70 -7.84 19.98
CA LEU A 89 6.85 -8.70 20.31
C LEU A 89 7.16 -8.73 21.81
N ALA A 90 6.87 -7.66 22.55
CA ALA A 90 7.12 -7.55 23.99
C ALA A 90 6.27 -8.50 24.86
N GLY A 91 5.10 -8.95 24.37
CA GLY A 91 4.24 -9.89 25.08
C GLY A 91 3.90 -9.44 26.51
N LYS A 92 4.29 -10.22 27.52
CA LYS A 92 4.06 -9.89 28.94
C LYS A 92 4.77 -8.60 29.41
N LEU A 93 5.73 -8.08 28.65
CA LEU A 93 6.43 -6.80 28.89
C LEU A 93 5.84 -5.62 28.11
N GLN A 94 4.69 -5.78 27.46
CA GLN A 94 4.00 -4.70 26.73
C GLN A 94 3.73 -3.46 27.61
N SER A 95 3.52 -3.65 28.92
CA SER A 95 3.32 -2.56 29.89
C SER A 95 4.52 -1.63 30.02
N THR A 96 5.76 -2.10 29.82
CA THR A 96 6.96 -1.25 29.83
C THR A 96 6.92 -0.22 28.70
N TYR A 97 6.36 -0.59 27.55
CA TYR A 97 6.17 0.31 26.40
C TYR A 97 4.95 1.23 26.52
N TYR A 98 4.15 1.15 27.61
CA TYR A 98 3.01 2.04 27.84
C TYR A 98 3.44 3.50 28.09
N PHE A 99 4.64 3.67 28.67
CA PHE A 99 5.26 4.96 28.92
C PHE A 99 6.15 5.46 27.78
N ASP A 100 6.30 4.68 26.70
CA ASP A 100 7.02 5.14 25.51
C ASP A 100 6.25 6.31 24.86
N SER A 101 6.89 7.48 24.86
CA SER A 101 6.30 8.71 24.34
C SER A 101 6.22 8.71 22.82
N SER A 102 6.99 7.85 22.11
CA SER A 102 6.88 7.72 20.65
C SER A 102 5.47 7.30 20.24
N TRP A 103 4.86 6.34 20.94
CA TRP A 103 3.49 5.90 20.64
C TRP A 103 2.50 7.06 20.74
N LYS A 104 2.44 7.73 21.90
CA LYS A 104 1.47 8.84 22.10
C LYS A 104 1.74 10.01 21.16
N ARG A 105 3.01 10.28 20.83
CA ARG A 105 3.42 11.28 19.83
C ARG A 105 2.98 10.91 18.42
N ASP A 106 3.24 9.67 17.99
CA ASP A 106 3.10 9.28 16.58
C ASP A 106 1.68 8.82 16.24
N THR A 107 0.99 8.09 17.14
CA THR A 107 -0.46 7.92 16.99
C THR A 107 -1.20 9.25 17.16
N GLY A 108 -0.71 10.12 18.05
CA GLY A 108 -1.22 11.49 18.20
C GLY A 108 -1.04 12.32 16.93
N LYS A 109 0.09 12.19 16.24
CA LYS A 109 0.34 12.79 14.92
C LYS A 109 -0.58 12.20 13.83
N VAL A 110 -0.81 10.89 13.81
CA VAL A 110 -1.72 10.26 12.82
C VAL A 110 -3.16 10.74 13.05
N TYR A 111 -3.67 10.74 14.28
CA TYR A 111 -5.00 11.29 14.57
C TYR A 111 -5.07 12.80 14.28
N ALA A 112 -4.09 13.58 14.74
CA ALA A 112 -4.02 15.01 14.43
C ALA A 112 -3.84 15.27 12.92
N TYR A 113 -3.34 14.32 12.13
CA TYR A 113 -3.30 14.43 10.66
C TYR A 113 -4.64 14.12 10.00
N VAL A 114 -5.43 13.18 10.54
CA VAL A 114 -6.80 12.88 10.07
C VAL A 114 -7.76 14.00 10.48
N ASP A 115 -7.74 14.41 11.75
CA ASP A 115 -8.46 15.58 12.27
C ASP A 115 -8.02 16.86 11.55
N ALA A 116 -6.72 16.99 11.25
CA ALA A 116 -6.24 18.05 10.38
C ALA A 116 -6.84 17.88 8.98
N HIS A 117 -6.88 16.71 8.34
CA HIS A 117 -7.48 16.55 7.00
C HIS A 117 -8.94 16.97 6.92
N VAL A 118 -9.75 16.63 7.94
CA VAL A 118 -11.12 17.13 8.10
C VAL A 118 -11.16 18.67 8.21
N LYS A 119 -10.08 19.29 8.72
CA LYS A 119 -9.82 20.73 8.70
C LYS A 119 -8.97 21.22 7.50
N ARG A 120 -8.41 20.37 6.63
CA ARG A 120 -7.38 20.71 5.62
C ARG A 120 -7.92 20.88 4.20
N VAL A 121 -9.25 20.84 4.13
CA VAL A 121 -10.03 21.85 3.41
C VAL A 121 -9.49 23.29 3.66
N LEU A 122 -8.69 23.54 4.72
CA LEU A 122 -8.04 24.79 5.13
C LEU A 122 -6.49 24.62 5.41
N ASP A 123 -5.66 24.49 4.36
CA ASP A 123 -4.20 24.86 4.25
C ASP A 123 -3.02 23.90 4.70
N LYS A 124 -1.77 24.15 4.22
CA LYS A 124 -0.80 23.15 3.60
C LYS A 124 0.65 22.94 4.20
N GLY A 125 1.36 21.81 3.83
CA GLY A 125 2.84 21.52 3.78
C GLY A 125 3.63 20.91 5.00
N SER A 126 4.81 20.24 4.98
CA SER A 126 5.68 19.35 4.10
C SER A 126 6.95 18.85 4.94
N ALA A 127 7.97 17.96 4.67
CA ALA A 127 8.40 16.89 3.70
C ALA A 127 9.66 16.01 4.20
N LYS A 128 9.98 14.75 3.69
CA LYS A 128 11.35 14.05 3.42
C LYS A 128 11.57 12.47 3.57
N GLU A 129 12.73 11.92 3.10
CA GLU A 129 12.90 10.65 2.26
C GLU A 129 14.12 9.65 2.50
N LYS A 130 14.24 8.50 1.75
CA LYS A 130 15.45 7.61 1.44
C LYS A 130 15.27 6.56 0.28
N THR A 131 16.34 5.98 -0.34
CA THR A 131 16.38 5.20 -1.65
C THR A 131 16.61 3.66 -1.61
N ILE A 132 16.37 2.89 -2.72
CA ILE A 132 16.71 1.45 -3.03
C ILE A 132 16.90 1.21 -4.58
N GLN A 133 17.61 0.14 -5.02
CA GLN A 133 17.84 -0.31 -6.42
C GLN A 133 17.07 -1.61 -6.86
N PRO A 134 16.88 -1.88 -8.18
CA PRO A 134 16.14 -3.05 -8.71
C PRO A 134 16.97 -4.36 -8.84
N LEU A 135 16.29 -5.52 -8.99
CA LEU A 135 16.88 -6.84 -8.64
C LEU A 135 16.92 -7.95 -9.73
N ASN A 136 16.19 -7.87 -10.87
CA ASN A 136 16.18 -8.96 -11.89
C ASN A 136 16.02 -8.44 -13.35
N PRO A 137 17.04 -8.52 -14.22
CA PRO A 137 17.01 -7.89 -15.55
C PRO A 137 16.29 -8.70 -16.67
N GLU A 138 16.30 -10.03 -16.62
CA GLU A 138 15.65 -10.86 -17.66
C GLU A 138 14.13 -10.71 -17.62
N ILE A 139 13.55 -10.81 -16.41
CA ILE A 139 12.11 -10.61 -16.16
C ILE A 139 11.68 -9.20 -16.59
N TRP A 140 12.50 -8.18 -16.27
CA TRP A 140 12.26 -6.80 -16.73
C TRP A 140 12.20 -6.69 -18.25
N THR A 141 13.10 -7.38 -18.96
CA THR A 141 13.13 -7.41 -20.43
C THR A 141 11.86 -8.04 -21.02
N GLN A 142 11.38 -9.14 -20.43
CA GLN A 142 10.11 -9.76 -20.82
C GLN A 142 8.91 -8.83 -20.57
N LEU A 143 8.80 -8.23 -19.38
CA LEU A 143 7.71 -7.32 -19.03
C LEU A 143 7.69 -6.08 -19.94
N ARG A 144 8.85 -5.49 -20.22
CA ARG A 144 8.96 -4.33 -21.12
C ARG A 144 8.52 -4.68 -22.54
N ALA A 145 8.89 -5.85 -23.04
CA ALA A 145 8.43 -6.33 -24.34
C ALA A 145 6.91 -6.62 -24.37
N GLU A 146 6.31 -7.01 -23.24
CA GLU A 146 4.85 -7.18 -23.11
C GLU A 146 4.12 -5.85 -23.05
N SER A 147 4.66 -4.86 -22.33
CA SER A 147 4.13 -3.48 -22.29
C SER A 147 4.12 -2.82 -23.67
N ILE A 148 5.21 -2.93 -24.44
CA ILE A 148 5.32 -2.32 -25.78
C ILE A 148 4.30 -2.92 -26.77
N ARG A 149 3.84 -4.18 -26.56
CA ARG A 149 2.82 -4.81 -27.42
C ARG A 149 1.39 -4.31 -27.18
N LEU A 150 1.13 -3.51 -26.13
CA LEU A 150 -0.16 -2.88 -25.91
C LEU A 150 -0.38 -1.67 -26.84
N GLY A 151 0.71 -1.01 -27.27
CA GLY A 151 0.67 0.22 -28.06
C GLY A 151 0.15 1.43 -27.28
N ASP A 152 -0.05 2.54 -27.99
CA ASP A 152 -0.37 3.85 -27.41
C ASP A 152 -1.88 4.05 -27.12
N GLN A 153 -2.59 2.96 -26.78
CA GLN A 153 -4.02 3.01 -26.45
C GLN A 153 -4.22 2.97 -24.93
N PRO A 154 -5.11 3.80 -24.36
CA PRO A 154 -5.39 3.77 -22.92
C PRO A 154 -5.76 2.37 -22.42
N PRO A 155 -5.10 1.86 -21.36
CA PRO A 155 -5.27 0.48 -20.92
C PRO A 155 -6.63 0.27 -20.24
N THR A 156 -7.52 -0.43 -20.92
CA THR A 156 -8.80 -0.87 -20.36
C THR A 156 -8.64 -1.88 -19.22
N PHE A 157 -9.63 -1.96 -18.32
CA PHE A 157 -9.66 -2.93 -17.23
C PHE A 157 -9.45 -4.38 -17.71
N GLU A 158 -10.14 -4.81 -18.77
CA GLU A 158 -9.97 -6.16 -19.32
C GLU A 158 -8.58 -6.39 -19.96
N SER A 159 -7.96 -5.36 -20.56
CA SER A 159 -6.57 -5.49 -21.03
C SER A 159 -5.59 -5.66 -19.87
N LEU A 160 -5.72 -4.88 -18.78
CA LEU A 160 -4.88 -5.04 -17.58
C LEU A 160 -5.09 -6.42 -16.94
N LYS A 161 -6.35 -6.86 -16.87
CA LYS A 161 -6.78 -8.18 -16.41
C LYS A 161 -6.39 -9.33 -17.36
N SER A 162 -5.85 -9.05 -18.55
CA SER A 162 -5.22 -10.05 -19.43
C SER A 162 -3.74 -10.28 -19.11
N LEU A 163 -3.03 -9.30 -18.54
CA LEU A 163 -1.58 -9.30 -18.32
C LEU A 163 -1.15 -10.37 -17.30
N ARG A 164 -0.77 -11.54 -17.78
CA ARG A 164 -0.40 -12.69 -16.95
C ARG A 164 1.03 -12.55 -16.39
N SER A 165 1.98 -12.07 -17.18
CA SER A 165 3.37 -11.92 -16.75
C SER A 165 3.49 -10.92 -15.59
N PHE A 166 2.84 -9.75 -15.72
CA PHE A 166 2.77 -8.74 -14.67
C PHE A 166 2.14 -9.26 -13.37
N ARG A 167 1.00 -9.96 -13.48
CA ARG A 167 0.33 -10.56 -12.31
C ARG A 167 1.19 -11.59 -11.60
N ASN A 168 1.90 -12.44 -12.34
CA ASN A 168 2.81 -13.42 -11.76
C ASN A 168 3.93 -12.73 -10.97
N VAL A 169 4.49 -11.63 -11.49
CA VAL A 169 5.53 -10.85 -10.79
C VAL A 169 4.99 -10.12 -9.56
N LEU A 170 3.77 -9.58 -9.61
CA LEU A 170 3.09 -9.01 -8.44
C LEU A 170 2.82 -10.09 -7.37
N GLN A 171 2.33 -11.26 -7.76
CA GLN A 171 2.08 -12.39 -6.85
C GLN A 171 3.38 -12.93 -6.23
N GLU A 172 4.46 -13.03 -7.01
CA GLU A 172 5.78 -13.43 -6.50
C GLU A 172 6.37 -12.37 -5.56
N THR A 173 6.16 -11.09 -5.85
CA THR A 173 6.55 -9.98 -4.95
C THR A 173 5.80 -10.07 -3.61
N LEU A 174 4.49 -10.34 -3.65
CA LEU A 174 3.68 -10.58 -2.45
C LEU A 174 4.06 -11.88 -1.72
N ARG A 175 4.53 -12.91 -2.43
CA ARG A 175 5.05 -14.16 -1.84
C ARG A 175 6.37 -13.95 -1.11
N LEU A 176 7.25 -13.10 -1.65
CA LEU A 176 8.59 -12.80 -1.10
C LEU A 176 8.56 -11.79 0.05
N GLN A 177 7.82 -10.69 -0.09
CA GLN A 177 7.69 -9.66 0.95
C GLN A 177 6.65 -10.02 2.02
N GLY A 178 5.65 -10.84 1.65
CA GLY A 178 4.49 -11.14 2.47
C GLY A 178 3.45 -9.99 2.49
N PRO A 179 2.20 -10.27 2.89
CA PRO A 179 1.25 -9.21 3.23
C PRO A 179 1.73 -8.47 4.49
N ALA A 180 1.60 -7.13 4.51
CA ALA A 180 2.09 -6.28 5.60
C ALA A 180 1.47 -6.60 6.98
N GLY A 181 0.28 -7.21 7.01
CA GLY A 181 -0.33 -7.77 8.21
C GLY A 181 -0.28 -9.30 8.22
N ARG A 182 0.08 -9.90 9.36
CA ARG A 182 -0.16 -11.33 9.61
C ARG A 182 -1.64 -11.52 9.97
N PRO A 183 -2.48 -12.12 9.10
CA PRO A 183 -3.89 -12.33 9.42
C PRO A 183 -4.02 -13.29 10.60
N GLN A 184 -4.73 -12.88 11.65
CA GLN A 184 -5.04 -13.74 12.79
C GLN A 184 -6.44 -14.32 12.66
N ARG A 185 -6.59 -15.56 13.11
CA ARG A 185 -7.87 -16.21 13.34
C ARG A 185 -7.88 -16.71 14.78
N LEU A 186 -9.01 -16.59 15.45
CA LEU A 186 -9.25 -17.08 16.80
C LEU A 186 -10.33 -18.15 16.72
N ALA A 187 -10.21 -19.23 17.48
CA ALA A 187 -11.31 -20.17 17.66
C ALA A 187 -12.40 -19.50 18.50
N LEU A 188 -13.63 -19.43 17.98
CA LEU A 188 -14.78 -18.89 18.73
C LEU A 188 -15.51 -19.96 19.57
N LYS A 189 -15.04 -21.20 19.47
CA LYS A 189 -15.46 -22.39 20.22
C LYS A 189 -14.39 -23.46 20.05
N ASN A 190 -14.30 -24.36 21.01
CA ASN A 190 -13.38 -25.51 20.97
C ASN A 190 -13.56 -26.28 19.65
N THR A 191 -12.46 -26.50 18.94
CA THR A 191 -12.44 -27.06 17.58
C THR A 191 -11.17 -27.88 17.36
N ILE A 192 -11.18 -28.73 16.34
CA ILE A 192 -10.00 -29.49 15.92
C ILE A 192 -9.52 -28.94 14.57
N LEU A 193 -8.25 -28.55 14.48
CA LEU A 193 -7.56 -28.36 13.21
C LEU A 193 -7.10 -29.73 12.71
N PRO A 194 -7.34 -30.10 11.44
CA PRO A 194 -7.12 -31.47 10.97
C PRO A 194 -5.64 -31.87 10.88
N VAL A 195 -4.74 -30.89 10.77
CA VAL A 195 -3.28 -31.06 10.69
C VAL A 195 -2.57 -29.93 11.43
N GLY A 196 -1.27 -30.08 11.65
CA GLY A 196 -0.35 -29.11 12.24
C GLY A 196 0.39 -29.63 13.47
N GLY A 197 -0.07 -30.73 14.08
CA GLY A 197 0.47 -31.30 15.31
C GLY A 197 1.36 -32.52 15.08
N GLY A 198 2.02 -32.97 16.14
CA GLY A 198 2.97 -34.09 16.09
C GLY A 198 4.34 -33.70 15.50
N PRO A 199 5.34 -34.60 15.53
CA PRO A 199 6.69 -34.31 15.03
C PRO A 199 6.77 -34.11 13.51
N ASP A 200 5.77 -34.59 12.77
CA ASP A 200 5.63 -34.51 11.32
C ASP A 200 4.67 -33.40 10.86
N GLY A 201 3.96 -32.75 11.80
CA GLY A 201 2.93 -31.75 11.51
C GLY A 201 1.63 -32.32 10.93
N GLN A 202 1.42 -33.64 10.89
CA GLN A 202 0.24 -34.26 10.28
C GLN A 202 -0.85 -34.67 11.28
N SER A 203 -0.56 -34.65 12.58
CA SER A 203 -1.56 -34.97 13.61
C SER A 203 -2.54 -33.81 13.82
N PRO A 204 -3.82 -34.08 14.18
CA PRO A 204 -4.77 -33.02 14.50
C PRO A 204 -4.37 -32.22 15.75
N ILE A 205 -4.72 -30.93 15.79
CA ILE A 205 -4.55 -30.06 16.96
C ILE A 205 -5.94 -29.72 17.53
N PHE A 206 -6.14 -29.94 18.83
CA PHE A 206 -7.25 -29.35 19.57
C PHE A 206 -6.95 -27.87 19.88
N VAL A 207 -7.90 -26.98 19.59
CA VAL A 207 -7.81 -25.54 19.81
C VAL A 207 -9.03 -25.08 20.61
N GLU A 208 -8.78 -24.30 21.65
CA GLU A 208 -9.76 -23.63 22.52
C GLU A 208 -9.59 -22.11 22.48
#